data_AF-A0A7X3QMW5-F1
#
_entry.id   AF-A0A7X3QMW5-F1
#
_cell.length_a   1.000
_cell.length_b   1.000
_cell.length_c   1.000
_cell.angle_alpha   90.00
_cell.angle_beta   90.00
_cell.angle_gamma   90.00
#
_symmetry.space_group_name_H-M   'P 1'
#
loop_
_entity.id
_entity.type
_entity.pdbx_description
1 polymer ?
#
loop_
_entity_poly.entity_id
_entity_poly.type
_entity_poly.pdbx_seq_one_letter_code
_entity_poly.pdbx_strand_id
1 'polypeptide(L)'
;GWHGALFPEHDDTPLLLDRSVFLPACAPPGKALLDLLIGRDRAKELIPLDDEEIKREMLGAARRKAPPGSALPEDDEGLFYRVYRWEEALCMGTPGMLAALANVPEQLAGRIDNLFLAGDYMGIPSVNGALASGERAAGQAADLLASRVN
;
A
#
# COMPACT_ATOMS: atom_id res chain seq x y z
N GLY A 1 -21.01 4.36 12.75
CA GLY A 1 -20.67 4.42 11.32
C GLY A 1 -19.75 3.26 11.02
N TRP A 2 -19.73 2.79 9.78
CA TRP A 2 -18.62 1.96 9.32
C TRP A 2 -17.47 2.88 8.91
N HIS A 3 -16.26 2.34 8.85
CA HIS A 3 -15.08 3.10 8.45
C HIS A 3 -14.23 2.35 7.42
N GLY A 4 -14.32 1.02 7.45
CA GLY A 4 -13.81 0.15 6.41
C GLY A 4 -14.55 -1.17 6.40
N ALA A 5 -14.53 -1.85 5.26
CA ALA A 5 -15.01 -3.22 5.11
C ALA A 5 -13.95 -4.06 4.40
N LEU A 6 -13.54 -5.14 5.05
CA LEU A 6 -12.63 -6.14 4.50
C LEU A 6 -13.43 -7.38 4.11
N PHE A 7 -13.08 -7.95 2.96
CA PHE A 7 -13.72 -9.15 2.44
C PHE A 7 -12.70 -10.29 2.37
N PRO A 8 -13.15 -11.57 2.47
CA PRO A 8 -12.28 -12.72 2.31
C PRO A 8 -11.56 -12.74 0.96
N GLU A 9 -10.42 -13.41 0.86
CA GLU A 9 -9.59 -13.45 -0.36
C GLU A 9 -10.31 -14.02 -1.59
N HIS A 10 -11.26 -14.93 -1.40
CA HIS A 10 -12.06 -15.52 -2.48
C HIS A 10 -13.23 -14.62 -2.94
N ASP A 11 -13.37 -13.44 -2.34
CA ASP A 11 -14.36 -12.44 -2.67
C ASP A 11 -13.76 -11.43 -3.64
N ASP A 12 -14.47 -11.14 -4.72
CA ASP A 12 -14.04 -10.14 -5.70
C ASP A 12 -14.35 -8.69 -5.25
N THR A 13 -15.02 -8.54 -4.10
CA THR A 13 -15.37 -7.25 -3.54
C THR A 13 -14.11 -6.51 -3.08
N PRO A 14 -13.87 -5.27 -3.55
CA PRO A 14 -12.74 -4.49 -3.09
C PRO A 14 -12.89 -4.17 -1.61
N LEU A 15 -11.76 -4.05 -0.92
CA LEU A 15 -11.71 -3.42 0.38
C LEU A 15 -12.21 -1.98 0.24
N LEU A 16 -13.21 -1.62 1.04
CA LEU A 16 -13.85 -0.31 1.02
C LEU A 16 -13.38 0.48 2.24
N LEU A 17 -12.87 1.69 2.05
CA LEU A 17 -12.55 2.62 3.14
C LEU A 17 -13.29 3.93 2.91
N ASP A 18 -13.92 4.45 3.96
CA ASP A 18 -14.43 5.82 3.95
C ASP A 18 -13.39 6.75 4.59
N ARG A 19 -12.59 7.41 3.75
CA ARG A 19 -11.57 8.36 4.22
C ARG A 19 -12.18 9.56 4.92
N SER A 20 -13.37 9.98 4.51
CA SER A 20 -14.00 11.20 5.05
C SER A 20 -14.36 11.06 6.53
N VAL A 21 -14.55 9.83 7.02
CA VAL A 21 -14.82 9.60 8.45
C VAL A 21 -13.55 9.77 9.30
N PHE A 22 -12.38 9.42 8.76
CA PHE A 22 -11.11 9.58 9.47
C PHE A 22 -10.48 10.96 9.26
N LEU A 23 -10.72 11.55 8.09
CA LEU A 23 -10.13 12.80 7.65
C LEU A 23 -11.23 13.70 7.07
N PRO A 24 -12.04 14.37 7.90
CA PRO A 24 -13.20 15.15 7.42
C PRO A 24 -12.84 16.24 6.40
N ALA A 25 -11.61 16.74 6.44
CA ALA A 25 -11.11 17.73 5.48
C ALA A 25 -10.69 17.16 4.11
N CYS A 26 -10.72 15.84 3.91
CA CYS A 26 -10.31 15.22 2.65
C CYS A 26 -11.41 15.24 1.57
N ALA A 27 -12.63 15.64 1.92
CA ALA A 27 -13.74 15.79 1.00
C ALA A 27 -14.48 17.12 1.25
N PRO A 28 -15.08 17.74 0.23
CA PRO A 28 -15.96 18.89 0.43
C PRO A 28 -17.16 18.58 1.35
N PRO A 29 -17.74 19.59 2.03
CA PRO A 29 -18.93 19.39 2.86
C PRO A 29 -20.07 18.68 2.12
N GLY A 30 -20.66 17.66 2.76
CA GLY A 30 -21.74 16.86 2.19
C GLY A 30 -21.29 15.83 1.13
N LYS A 31 -19.98 15.62 0.95
CA LYS A 31 -19.40 14.58 0.08
C LYS A 31 -18.56 13.62 0.91
N ALA A 32 -18.37 12.41 0.39
CA ALA A 32 -17.48 11.41 0.94
C ALA A 32 -16.34 11.11 -0.05
N LEU A 33 -15.20 10.66 0.48
CA LEU A 33 -14.10 10.13 -0.31
C LEU A 33 -13.91 8.66 0.07
N LEU A 34 -14.14 7.78 -0.90
CA LEU A 34 -14.01 6.34 -0.71
C LEU A 34 -12.76 5.83 -1.43
N ASP A 35 -11.98 4.99 -0.76
CA ASP A 35 -10.96 4.19 -1.42
C ASP A 35 -11.49 2.76 -1.64
N LEU A 36 -11.27 2.25 -2.84
CA LEU A 36 -11.49 0.85 -3.18
C LEU A 36 -10.13 0.22 -3.48
N LEU A 37 -9.72 -0.75 -2.66
CA LEU A 37 -8.44 -1.44 -2.79
C LEU A 37 -8.69 -2.92 -3.14
N ILE A 38 -7.85 -3.47 -4.01
CA ILE A 38 -7.94 -4.89 -4.42
C ILE A 38 -6.69 -5.67 -4.05
N GLY A 39 -6.86 -6.97 -3.86
CA GLY A 39 -5.76 -7.91 -3.67
C GLY A 39 -4.95 -8.12 -4.95
N ARG A 40 -3.74 -8.67 -4.78
CA ARG A 40 -2.74 -8.85 -5.85
C ARG A 40 -3.28 -9.56 -7.09
N ASP A 41 -4.01 -10.65 -6.93
CA ASP A 41 -4.41 -11.47 -8.07
C ASP A 41 -5.48 -10.78 -8.92
N ARG A 42 -6.48 -10.17 -8.27
CA ARG A 42 -7.44 -9.31 -8.98
C ARG A 42 -6.76 -8.06 -9.58
N ALA A 43 -5.73 -7.51 -8.93
CA ALA A 43 -4.94 -6.40 -9.48
C ALA A 43 -4.34 -6.75 -10.85
N LYS A 44 -3.77 -7.95 -11.02
CA LYS A 44 -3.15 -8.38 -12.28
C LYS A 44 -4.14 -8.42 -13.44
N GLU A 45 -5.41 -8.74 -13.15
CA GLU A 45 -6.49 -8.76 -14.14
C GLU A 45 -6.94 -7.35 -14.51
N LEU A 46 -6.97 -6.43 -13.54
CA LEU A 46 -7.49 -5.07 -13.71
C LEU A 46 -6.46 -4.07 -14.25
N ILE A 47 -5.18 -4.19 -13.88
CA ILE A 47 -4.12 -3.24 -14.28
C ILE A 47 -4.05 -2.98 -15.79
N PRO A 48 -4.18 -4.00 -16.68
CA PRO A 48 -4.14 -3.79 -18.13
C PRO A 48 -5.36 -3.08 -18.71
N LEU A 49 -6.46 -2.99 -17.96
CA LEU A 49 -7.71 -2.39 -18.41
C LEU A 49 -7.64 -0.86 -18.36
N ASP A 50 -8.52 -0.19 -19.11
CA ASP A 50 -8.66 1.26 -19.03
C ASP A 50 -9.37 1.69 -17.73
N ASP A 51 -9.31 2.99 -17.41
CA ASP A 51 -9.86 3.54 -16.17
C ASP A 51 -11.38 3.36 -16.04
N GLU A 52 -12.11 3.39 -17.15
CA GLU A 52 -13.58 3.27 -17.17
C GLU A 52 -14.01 1.82 -16.93
N GLU A 53 -13.29 0.87 -17.52
CA GLU A 53 -13.49 -0.56 -17.28
C GLU A 53 -13.17 -0.92 -15.83
N ILE A 54 -12.06 -0.43 -15.29
CA ILE A 54 -11.71 -0.63 -13.88
C ILE A 54 -12.79 -0.04 -12.98
N LYS A 55 -13.25 1.19 -13.24
CA LYS A 55 -14.33 1.83 -12.49
C LYS A 55 -15.59 0.94 -12.49
N ARG A 56 -16.01 0.48 -13.66
CA ARG A 56 -17.19 -0.38 -13.83
C ARG A 56 -17.08 -1.67 -13.02
N GLU A 57 -15.96 -2.38 -13.13
CA GLU A 57 -15.71 -3.63 -12.41
C GLU A 57 -15.69 -3.41 -10.89
N MET A 58 -14.96 -2.39 -10.43
CA MET A 58 -14.76 -2.10 -9.02
C MET A 58 -16.03 -1.63 -8.32
N LEU A 59 -16.78 -0.69 -8.93
CA LEU A 59 -18.05 -0.23 -8.39
C LEU A 59 -19.11 -1.32 -8.46
N GLY A 60 -19.14 -2.10 -9.56
CA GLY A 60 -20.04 -3.24 -9.70
C GLY A 60 -19.84 -4.26 -8.59
N ALA A 61 -18.60 -4.56 -8.22
CA ALA A 61 -18.30 -5.44 -7.11
C ALA A 61 -18.66 -4.83 -5.74
N ALA A 62 -18.24 -3.58 -5.50
CA ALA A 62 -18.49 -2.88 -4.24
C ALA A 62 -20.00 -2.74 -3.94
N ARG A 63 -20.82 -2.39 -4.94
CA ARG A 63 -22.27 -2.17 -4.76
C ARG A 63 -23.02 -3.43 -4.34
N ARG A 64 -22.57 -4.62 -4.73
CA ARG A 64 -23.21 -5.90 -4.33
C ARG A 64 -23.14 -6.17 -2.84
N LYS A 65 -22.15 -5.60 -2.14
CA LYS A 65 -21.89 -5.84 -0.71
C LYS A 65 -21.60 -4.55 0.06
N ALA A 66 -22.19 -3.44 -0.40
CA ALA A 66 -22.01 -2.15 0.23
C ALA A 66 -22.40 -2.23 1.72
N PRO A 67 -21.54 -1.80 2.66
CA PRO A 67 -21.89 -1.77 4.07
C PRO A 67 -23.16 -0.96 4.34
N PRO A 68 -24.00 -1.35 5.30
CA PRO A 68 -25.16 -0.53 5.68
C PRO A 68 -24.75 0.89 6.08
N GLY A 69 -25.36 1.89 5.45
CA GLY A 69 -25.00 3.30 5.66
C GLY A 69 -23.70 3.72 4.95
N SER A 70 -23.27 2.98 3.93
CA SER A 70 -22.21 3.39 3.01
C SER A 70 -22.57 4.66 2.24
N ALA A 71 -21.58 5.52 2.05
CA ALA A 71 -21.66 6.67 1.15
C ALA A 71 -21.42 6.27 -0.32
N LEU A 72 -21.28 4.98 -0.61
CA LEU A 72 -21.16 4.46 -1.98
C LEU A 72 -22.49 4.66 -2.72
N PRO A 73 -22.52 5.42 -3.83
CA PRO A 73 -23.76 5.66 -4.56
C PRO A 73 -24.22 4.41 -5.34
N GLU A 74 -25.54 4.32 -5.56
CA GLU A 74 -26.16 3.23 -6.32
C GLU A 74 -25.82 3.29 -7.83
N ASP A 75 -25.56 4.50 -8.34
CA ASP A 75 -25.19 4.76 -9.74
C ASP A 75 -23.96 5.69 -9.84
N ASP A 76 -23.59 6.03 -11.08
CA ASP A 76 -22.41 6.84 -11.39
C ASP A 76 -22.73 8.35 -11.45
N GLU A 77 -23.96 8.78 -11.16
CA GLU A 77 -24.37 10.17 -11.31
C GLU A 77 -23.61 11.08 -10.32
N GLY A 78 -22.92 12.09 -10.86
CA GLY A 78 -22.14 13.04 -10.05
C GLY A 78 -20.92 12.43 -9.35
N LEU A 79 -20.50 11.21 -9.75
CA LEU A 79 -19.32 10.55 -9.23
C LEU A 79 -18.04 11.16 -9.82
N PHE A 80 -17.13 11.57 -8.95
CA PHE A 80 -15.73 11.77 -9.31
C PHE A 80 -14.95 10.50 -8.99
N TYR A 81 -14.06 10.07 -9.88
CA TYR A 81 -13.20 8.92 -9.65
C TYR A 81 -11.79 9.13 -10.21
N ARG A 82 -10.82 8.39 -9.66
CA ARG A 82 -9.43 8.32 -10.12
C ARG A 82 -8.92 6.89 -9.91
N VAL A 83 -8.22 6.36 -10.90
CA VAL A 83 -7.55 5.06 -10.79
C VAL A 83 -6.05 5.28 -10.63
N TYR A 84 -5.45 4.59 -9.66
CA TYR A 84 -4.01 4.53 -9.47
C TYR A 84 -3.55 3.08 -9.62
N ARG A 85 -2.53 2.85 -10.45
CA ARG A 85 -1.98 1.52 -10.74
C ARG A 85 -0.60 1.39 -10.10
N TRP A 86 -0.39 0.30 -9.37
CA TRP A 86 0.87 0.00 -8.71
C TRP A 86 1.18 -1.49 -8.90
N GLU A 87 2.03 -1.82 -9.88
CA GLU A 87 2.35 -3.22 -10.21
C GLU A 87 3.12 -3.93 -9.08
N GLU A 88 4.03 -3.21 -8.42
CA GLU A 88 4.90 -3.73 -7.36
C GLU A 88 4.84 -2.85 -6.09
N ALA A 89 3.61 -2.50 -5.66
CA ALA A 89 3.38 -1.54 -4.57
C ALA A 89 3.81 -2.02 -3.18
N LEU A 90 3.83 -3.34 -2.96
CA LEU A 90 4.04 -3.94 -1.65
C LEU A 90 5.08 -5.05 -1.74
N CYS A 91 6.07 -5.01 -0.85
CA CYS A 91 7.03 -6.09 -0.66
C CYS A 91 6.34 -7.29 -0.01
N MET A 92 5.76 -8.15 -0.83
CA MET A 92 5.14 -9.40 -0.38
C MET A 92 6.23 -10.44 -0.11
N GLY A 93 6.37 -10.85 1.15
CA GLY A 93 7.27 -11.94 1.53
C GLY A 93 6.59 -13.30 1.45
N THR A 94 7.32 -14.31 0.96
CA THR A 94 6.94 -15.71 1.20
C THR A 94 7.32 -16.12 2.64
N PRO A 95 6.72 -17.18 3.20
CA PRO A 95 7.18 -17.73 4.48
C PRO A 95 8.71 -17.92 4.49
N GLY A 96 9.37 -17.44 5.54
CA GLY A 96 10.84 -17.47 5.68
C GLY A 96 11.59 -16.28 5.08
N MET A 97 10.94 -15.43 4.27
CA MET A 97 11.62 -14.30 3.61
C MET A 97 12.17 -13.27 4.59
N LEU A 98 11.47 -12.96 5.69
CA LEU A 98 11.98 -12.05 6.71
C LEU A 98 13.28 -12.56 7.36
N ALA A 99 13.35 -13.86 7.64
CA ALA A 99 14.56 -14.48 8.19
C ALA A 99 15.71 -14.46 7.17
N ALA A 100 15.41 -14.72 5.90
CA ALA A 100 16.40 -14.61 4.83
C ALA A 100 16.95 -13.18 4.70
N LEU A 101 16.07 -12.17 4.73
CA LEU A 101 16.44 -10.76 4.64
C LEU A 101 17.26 -10.28 5.85
N ALA A 102 16.96 -10.78 7.05
CA ALA A 102 17.74 -10.46 8.24
C ALA A 102 19.22 -10.89 8.13
N ASN A 103 19.52 -11.91 7.33
CA ASN A 103 20.90 -12.40 7.11
C ASN A 103 21.64 -11.67 5.99
N VAL A 104 20.94 -10.88 5.16
CA VAL A 104 21.54 -10.20 4.00
C VAL A 104 22.69 -9.25 4.41
N PRO A 105 22.57 -8.41 5.46
CA PRO A 105 23.67 -7.54 5.87
C PRO A 105 24.95 -8.31 6.21
N GLU A 106 24.83 -9.43 6.93
CA GLU A 106 25.98 -10.30 7.26
C GLU A 106 26.57 -10.93 6.00
N GLN A 107 25.74 -11.41 5.08
CA GLN A 107 26.19 -12.02 3.83
C GLN A 107 26.91 -11.03 2.90
N LEU A 108 26.59 -9.74 2.99
CA LEU A 108 27.22 -8.68 2.20
C LEU A 108 28.45 -8.07 2.88
N ALA A 109 28.60 -8.25 4.20
CA ALA A 109 29.72 -7.70 4.96
C ALA A 109 31.07 -8.18 4.38
N GLY A 110 31.95 -7.22 4.07
CA GLY A 110 33.27 -7.48 3.49
C GLY A 110 33.26 -7.95 2.02
N ARG A 111 32.08 -8.06 1.38
CA ARG A 111 31.96 -8.37 -0.07
C ARG A 111 31.77 -7.12 -0.90
N ILE A 112 31.06 -6.13 -0.36
CA ILE A 112 30.84 -4.84 -1.01
C ILE A 112 31.09 -3.76 0.02
N ASP A 113 32.16 -2.98 -0.20
CA ASP A 113 32.50 -1.89 0.69
C ASP A 113 31.50 -0.74 0.56
N ASN A 114 31.18 -0.12 1.69
CA ASN A 114 30.38 1.11 1.77
C ASN A 114 28.93 0.95 1.27
N LEU A 115 28.41 -0.28 1.27
CA LEU A 115 27.01 -0.56 0.95
C LEU A 115 26.16 -0.60 2.22
N PHE A 116 25.10 0.20 2.26
CA PHE A 116 24.12 0.23 3.35
C PHE A 116 22.72 0.04 2.77
N LEU A 117 21.96 -0.91 3.33
CA LEU A 117 20.61 -1.22 2.85
C LEU A 117 19.56 -0.50 3.69
N ALA A 118 18.58 0.13 3.02
CA ALA A 118 17.45 0.79 3.64
C ALA A 118 16.20 0.67 2.76
N GLY A 119 15.06 0.47 3.39
CA GLY A 119 13.76 0.32 2.73
C GLY A 119 12.79 -0.49 3.58
N ASP A 120 11.53 -0.47 3.17
CA ASP A 120 10.44 -1.21 3.78
C ASP A 120 10.57 -2.74 3.59
N TYR A 121 11.31 -3.17 2.57
CA TYR A 121 11.71 -4.55 2.34
C TYR A 121 12.61 -5.14 3.43
N MET A 122 13.21 -4.32 4.31
CA MET A 122 14.07 -4.81 5.40
C MET A 122 13.30 -5.26 6.64
N GLY A 123 11.96 -5.23 6.61
CA GLY A 123 11.12 -5.60 7.74
C GLY A 123 9.65 -5.73 7.35
N ILE A 124 8.75 -5.24 8.21
CA ILE A 124 7.31 -5.16 7.89
C ILE A 124 7.08 -3.93 7.01
N PRO A 125 6.49 -4.08 5.80
CA PRO A 125 6.23 -2.97 4.90
C PRO A 125 5.41 -1.87 5.58
N SER A 126 6.02 -0.72 5.81
CA SER A 126 5.40 0.43 6.45
C SER A 126 6.25 1.68 6.28
N VAL A 127 5.62 2.85 6.30
CA VAL A 127 6.31 4.14 6.26
C VAL A 127 7.28 4.28 7.43
N ASN A 128 6.86 3.87 8.64
CA ASN A 128 7.72 3.91 9.83
C ASN A 128 8.92 2.96 9.70
N GLY A 129 8.72 1.77 9.12
CA GLY A 129 9.80 0.82 8.86
C GLY A 129 10.82 1.36 7.87
N ALA A 130 10.34 1.96 6.77
CA ALA A 130 11.20 2.62 5.79
C ALA A 130 12.02 3.75 6.43
N LEU A 131 11.36 4.64 7.19
CA LEU A 131 12.02 5.74 7.90
C LEU A 131 13.12 5.24 8.85
N ALA A 132 12.78 4.32 9.75
CA ALA A 132 13.72 3.80 10.73
C ALA A 132 14.91 3.08 10.08
N SER A 133 14.68 2.38 8.96
CA SER A 133 15.77 1.75 8.20
C SER A 133 16.70 2.78 7.54
N GLY A 134 16.14 3.88 7.03
CA GLY A 134 16.89 4.98 6.42
C GLY A 134 17.75 5.72 7.45
N GLU A 135 17.18 6.04 8.62
CA GLU A 135 17.93 6.67 9.72
C GLU A 135 19.13 5.80 10.14
N ARG A 136 18.95 4.49 10.25
CA ARG A 136 20.02 3.55 10.60
C ARG A 136 21.12 3.52 9.54
N ALA A 137 20.75 3.39 8.26
CA ALA A 137 21.72 3.34 7.16
C ALA A 137 22.51 4.66 7.04
N ALA A 138 21.83 5.80 7.22
CA ALA A 138 22.48 7.11 7.23
C ALA A 138 23.49 7.24 8.38
N GLY A 139 23.14 6.75 9.59
CA GLY A 139 24.06 6.72 10.73
C GLY A 139 25.31 5.88 10.46
N GLN A 140 25.13 4.66 9.92
CA GLN A 140 26.25 3.78 9.58
C GLN A 140 27.19 4.41 8.52
N ALA A 141 26.62 5.08 7.52
CA ALA A 141 27.40 5.78 6.50
C ALA A 141 28.18 6.97 7.11
N ALA A 142 27.54 7.75 8.00
CA ALA A 142 28.18 8.87 8.68
C ALA A 142 29.36 8.41 9.56
N ASP A 143 29.18 7.34 10.34
CA ASP A 143 30.22 6.76 11.19
C ASP A 143 31.43 6.28 10.37
N LEU A 144 31.16 5.60 9.26
CA LEU A 144 32.21 5.17 8.34
C LEU A 144 32.99 6.36 7.77
N LEU A 145 32.30 7.41 7.32
CA LEU A 145 32.96 8.59 6.77
C LEU A 145 33.78 9.32 7.84
N ALA A 146 33.26 9.45 9.07
CA ALA A 146 33.99 10.05 10.17
C ALA A 146 35.26 9.28 10.54
N SER A 147 35.23 7.94 10.51
CA SER A 147 36.41 7.12 10.80
C SER A 147 37.52 7.18 9.74
N ARG A 148 37.25 7.75 8.55
CA ARG A 148 38.26 7.95 7.49
C ARG A 148 38.97 9.29 7.54
N VAL A 149 38.40 10.24 8.29
CA VAL A 149 38.94 11.61 8.42
C VAL A 149 39.84 11.73 9.66
N ASN A 150 39.72 10.78 10.60
CA ASN A 150 40.64 10.60 11.74
C ASN A 150 41.75 9.60 11.40
#